data_AF-A0A4R3NRI6-F1
#
_entry.id   AF-A0A4R3NRI6-F1
#
_cell.length_a   1.000
_cell.length_b   1.000
_cell.length_c   1.000
_cell.angle_alpha   90.00
_cell.angle_beta   90.00
_cell.angle_gamma   90.00
#
_symmetry.space_group_name_H-M   'P 1'
#
loop_
_entity.id
_entity.type
_entity.pdbx_description
1 polymer ?
#
loop_
_entity_poly.entity_id
_entity_poly.type
_entity_poly.pdbx_seq_one_letter_code
_entity_poly.pdbx_strand_id
1 'polypeptide(L)'
;MADFHQNGVVATLHNLRERSLHRVERELTSFSATRPITLILPSLFSELEADALDNIVQQLMEVPYISNIIIGLDQANEEQYRHALKYFSRLPQQHAVLWNDGPRMKAIHERLDMASLAPEQPGKGRNVWYCIGYVLGARNSSVVALHDCDIVTYSREMLARLVYPVTNPAFPYVFSKGYYPRIADGSLNGRVTRLLVTPLLLSLEKTIGHQPYIDYLKAFRYPLAGEFAMRTHILADIRIPWDWGLEIGVLSELWRNFSNTAICQVDISDAYDHKHQPLSPEDAQKGLSRMSTDICKAVFRKLATDGVTFSHETLRTVKAAYFRTALDLVEIYHNDARMNGLSTDRHKEEQAVELFATNLTEAGNSFLETPDATPLMPRWNRVLSAMPDILDEMQGAVAADMAEYG
;
A
#
# COMPACT_ATOMS: atom_id res chain seq x y z
N MET A 1 -26.42 8.95 -7.35
CA MET A 1 -27.03 8.35 -6.15
C MET A 1 -25.96 7.46 -5.55
N ALA A 2 -25.53 7.70 -4.31
CA ALA A 2 -24.56 6.81 -3.67
C ALA A 2 -25.24 5.45 -3.42
N ASP A 3 -24.59 4.37 -3.83
CA ASP A 3 -25.03 3.01 -3.55
C ASP A 3 -24.33 2.50 -2.27
N PHE A 4 -25.03 1.66 -1.51
CA PHE A 4 -24.56 1.07 -0.25
C PHE A 4 -24.40 -0.46 -0.34
N HIS A 5 -24.32 -1.01 -1.56
CA HIS A 5 -24.15 -2.42 -1.83
C HIS A 5 -22.93 -3.02 -1.11
N GLN A 6 -23.12 -4.23 -0.59
CA GLN A 6 -22.08 -5.07 0.04
C GLN A 6 -21.83 -6.29 -0.84
N ASN A 7 -20.56 -6.61 -1.11
CA ASN A 7 -20.20 -7.78 -1.93
C ASN A 7 -20.29 -9.12 -1.17
N GLY A 8 -20.51 -9.11 0.15
CA GLY A 8 -20.64 -10.30 0.99
C GLY A 8 -19.33 -10.97 1.40
N VAL A 9 -18.19 -10.49 0.91
CA VAL A 9 -16.85 -11.03 1.22
C VAL A 9 -16.11 -10.12 2.19
N VAL A 10 -15.96 -8.83 1.85
CA VAL A 10 -15.30 -7.82 2.69
C VAL A 10 -16.26 -6.66 2.92
N ALA A 11 -16.35 -6.19 4.17
CA ALA A 11 -17.24 -5.08 4.52
C ALA A 11 -16.82 -3.80 3.78
N THR A 12 -17.77 -3.14 3.12
CA THR A 12 -17.56 -1.87 2.42
C THR A 12 -18.22 -0.75 3.21
N LEU A 13 -17.43 0.21 3.70
CA LEU A 13 -17.92 1.33 4.49
C LEU A 13 -17.98 2.58 3.59
N HIS A 14 -19.19 2.92 3.13
CA HIS A 14 -19.42 3.98 2.15
C HIS A 14 -19.33 5.39 2.75
N ASN A 15 -19.03 6.39 1.90
CA ASN A 15 -19.26 7.80 2.24
C ASN A 15 -20.64 8.25 1.78
N LEU A 16 -21.64 8.11 2.65
CA LEU A 16 -23.00 8.59 2.36
C LEU A 16 -23.20 10.09 2.64
N ARG A 17 -22.14 10.82 3.05
CA ARG A 17 -22.10 12.28 3.25
C ARG A 17 -23.05 12.85 4.32
N GLU A 18 -23.61 12.00 5.17
CA GLU A 18 -24.50 12.40 6.28
C GLU A 18 -23.75 12.80 7.57
N ARG A 19 -22.44 12.57 7.63
CA ARG A 19 -21.62 12.90 8.81
C ARG A 19 -20.57 13.93 8.44
N SER A 20 -20.56 15.05 9.16
CA SER A 20 -19.48 16.04 9.07
C SER A 20 -18.15 15.48 9.55
N LEU A 21 -17.05 15.88 8.91
CA LEU A 21 -15.68 15.57 9.34
C LEU A 21 -15.46 15.85 10.84
N HIS A 22 -15.80 17.05 11.32
CA HIS A 22 -15.62 17.44 12.73
C HIS A 22 -16.22 16.45 13.73
N ARG A 23 -17.37 15.83 13.40
CA ARG A 23 -18.00 14.81 14.25
C ARG A 23 -17.18 13.52 14.28
N VAL A 24 -16.63 13.11 13.14
CA VAL A 24 -15.75 11.94 13.04
C VAL A 24 -14.47 12.18 13.84
N GLU A 25 -13.85 13.35 13.67
CA GLU A 25 -12.61 13.71 14.39
C GLU A 25 -12.81 13.79 15.90
N ARG A 26 -13.94 14.35 16.37
CA ARG A 26 -14.26 14.37 17.80
C ARG A 26 -14.33 12.97 18.40
N GLU A 27 -14.94 12.02 17.69
CA GLU A 27 -14.97 10.62 18.12
C GLU A 27 -13.58 9.99 18.08
N LEU A 28 -12.81 10.23 17.02
CA LEU A 28 -11.43 9.75 16.91
C LEU A 28 -10.54 10.28 18.04
N THR A 29 -10.64 11.55 18.41
CA THR A 29 -9.92 12.13 19.56
C THR A 29 -10.30 11.44 20.86
N SER A 30 -11.57 11.07 21.03
CA SER A 30 -11.99 10.28 22.20
C SER A 30 -11.44 8.86 22.16
N PHE A 31 -11.42 8.22 21.00
CA PHE A 31 -10.93 6.84 20.87
C PHE A 31 -9.41 6.78 21.03
N SER A 32 -8.68 7.77 20.51
CA SER A 32 -7.21 7.81 20.52
C SER A 32 -6.63 7.93 21.93
N ALA A 33 -7.39 8.44 22.89
CA ALA A 33 -7.03 8.42 24.32
C ALA A 33 -6.78 7.00 24.87
N THR A 34 -7.45 5.98 24.31
CA THR A 34 -7.23 4.57 24.68
C THR A 34 -6.58 3.74 23.58
N ARG A 35 -6.63 4.23 22.34
CA ARG A 35 -6.03 3.59 21.17
C ARG A 35 -5.19 4.61 20.41
N PRO A 36 -3.98 4.94 20.91
CA PRO A 36 -3.10 5.88 20.23
C PRO A 36 -2.90 5.52 18.76
N ILE A 37 -2.95 6.52 17.89
CA ILE A 37 -2.92 6.36 16.44
C ILE A 37 -1.59 6.90 15.93
N THR A 38 -0.89 6.09 15.15
CA THR A 38 0.38 6.47 14.52
C THR A 38 0.23 6.45 13.00
N LEU A 39 0.68 7.52 12.35
CA LEU A 39 0.70 7.63 10.89
C LEU A 39 2.13 7.39 10.39
N ILE A 40 2.28 6.47 9.43
CA ILE A 40 3.53 6.24 8.71
C ILE A 40 3.46 6.96 7.36
N LEU A 41 4.52 7.72 7.06
CA LEU A 41 4.74 8.45 5.82
C LEU A 41 6.07 7.96 5.21
N PRO A 42 6.06 6.92 4.36
CA PRO A 42 7.26 6.51 3.63
C PRO A 42 7.53 7.55 2.55
N SER A 43 8.72 8.13 2.53
CA SER A 43 9.06 9.23 1.64
C SER A 43 10.47 9.14 1.05
N LEU A 44 10.59 9.59 -0.19
CA LEU A 44 11.88 9.92 -0.80
C LEU A 44 12.21 11.39 -0.53
N PHE A 45 13.48 11.75 -0.37
CA PHE A 45 13.86 13.16 -0.21
C PHE A 45 13.28 14.07 -1.32
N SER A 46 13.26 13.60 -2.57
CA SER A 46 12.71 14.33 -3.72
C SER A 46 11.23 14.73 -3.58
N GLU A 47 10.48 14.10 -2.67
CA GLU A 47 9.07 14.45 -2.42
C GLU A 47 8.92 15.67 -1.50
N LEU A 48 9.94 15.99 -0.68
CA LEU A 48 9.95 17.21 0.14
C LEU A 48 10.02 18.48 -0.71
N GLU A 49 10.46 18.36 -1.96
CA GLU A 49 10.50 19.44 -2.94
C GLU A 49 9.17 19.63 -3.69
N ALA A 50 8.18 18.74 -3.47
CA ALA A 50 6.91 18.75 -4.17
C ALA A 50 5.77 19.39 -3.35
N ASP A 51 4.88 20.12 -4.02
CA ASP A 51 3.71 20.77 -3.40
C ASP A 51 2.76 19.78 -2.71
N ALA A 52 2.72 18.52 -3.18
CA ALA A 52 1.87 17.48 -2.63
C ALA A 52 2.17 17.24 -1.14
N LEU A 53 3.45 17.04 -0.78
CA LEU A 53 3.83 16.77 0.61
C LEU A 53 3.63 18.02 1.49
N ASP A 54 3.79 19.22 0.95
CA ASP A 54 3.51 20.44 1.70
C ASP A 54 2.02 20.53 2.07
N ASN A 55 1.12 20.27 1.13
CA ASN A 55 -0.32 20.19 1.41
C ASN A 55 -0.64 19.10 2.44
N ILE A 56 -0.01 17.92 2.34
CA ILE A 56 -0.17 16.84 3.34
C ILE A 56 0.21 17.34 4.73
N VAL A 57 1.38 17.97 4.89
CA VAL A 57 1.84 18.49 6.19
C VAL A 57 0.90 19.56 6.72
N GLN A 58 0.45 20.50 5.87
CA GLN A 58 -0.53 21.53 6.27
C GLN A 58 -1.84 20.91 6.79
N GLN A 59 -2.36 19.89 6.11
CA GLN A 59 -3.56 19.17 6.55
C GLN A 59 -3.33 18.40 7.86
N LEU A 60 -2.17 17.77 8.02
CA LEU A 60 -1.81 17.02 9.22
C LEU A 60 -1.64 17.91 10.44
N MET A 61 -1.20 19.17 10.29
CA MET A 61 -1.12 20.12 11.41
C MET A 61 -2.48 20.37 12.09
N GLU A 62 -3.59 20.18 11.35
CA GLU A 62 -4.95 20.34 11.90
C GLU A 62 -5.51 19.06 12.55
N VAL A 63 -4.80 17.92 12.48
CA VAL A 63 -5.32 16.63 12.91
C VAL A 63 -5.15 16.41 14.43
N PRO A 64 -6.24 16.35 15.22
CA PRO A 64 -6.16 16.35 16.69
C PRO A 64 -6.07 14.97 17.33
N TYR A 65 -6.20 13.89 16.55
CA TYR A 65 -6.30 12.51 17.06
C TYR A 65 -5.07 11.64 16.79
N ILE A 66 -4.11 12.13 16.00
CA ILE A 66 -2.85 11.42 15.72
C ILE A 66 -1.88 11.69 16.87
N SER A 67 -1.37 10.61 17.45
CA SER A 67 -0.40 10.65 18.54
C SER A 67 1.02 10.79 18.02
N ASN A 68 1.37 10.01 16.98
CA ASN A 68 2.72 10.00 16.40
C ASN A 68 2.67 10.04 14.87
N ILE A 69 3.67 10.68 14.26
CA ILE A 69 3.93 10.62 12.82
C ILE A 69 5.34 10.09 12.59
N ILE A 70 5.47 8.97 11.89
CA ILE A 70 6.75 8.34 11.57
C ILE A 70 7.04 8.57 10.10
N ILE A 71 8.08 9.35 9.80
CA ILE A 71 8.54 9.62 8.45
C ILE A 71 9.72 8.70 8.16
N GLY A 72 9.56 7.80 7.20
CA GLY A 72 10.68 6.99 6.71
C GLY A 72 11.34 7.66 5.52
N LEU A 73 12.52 8.23 5.70
CA LEU A 73 13.23 9.00 4.67
C LEU A 73 14.28 8.14 3.97
N ASP A 74 14.06 7.90 2.68
CA ASP A 74 14.99 7.25 1.76
C ASP A 74 15.65 8.26 0.82
N GLN A 75 16.82 7.89 0.29
CA GLN A 75 17.61 8.62 -0.69
C GLN A 75 17.96 10.04 -0.25
N ALA A 76 18.34 10.19 1.02
CA ALA A 76 18.82 11.45 1.60
C ALA A 76 20.29 11.34 2.01
N ASN A 77 21.07 12.39 1.75
CA ASN A 77 22.35 12.63 2.40
C ASN A 77 22.16 13.40 3.73
N GLU A 78 23.25 13.72 4.44
CA GLU A 78 23.17 14.41 5.74
C GLU A 78 22.49 15.79 5.63
N GLU A 79 22.88 16.63 4.66
CA GLU A 79 22.31 17.97 4.49
C GLU A 79 20.80 17.89 4.21
N GLN A 80 20.41 16.92 3.37
CA GLN A 80 19.03 16.61 3.04
C GLN A 80 18.25 16.08 4.25
N TYR A 81 18.87 15.28 5.11
CA TYR A 81 18.26 14.84 6.36
C TYR A 81 18.04 16.01 7.34
N ARG A 82 19.04 16.89 7.51
CA ARG A 82 18.89 18.12 8.31
C ARG A 82 17.75 19.00 7.78
N HIS A 83 17.65 19.13 6.47
CA HIS A 83 16.53 19.82 5.82
C HIS A 83 15.19 19.16 6.16
N ALA A 84 15.09 17.83 6.08
CA ALA A 84 13.89 17.09 6.41
C ALA A 84 13.46 17.29 7.87
N LEU A 85 14.39 17.25 8.83
CA LEU A 85 14.11 17.53 10.24
C LEU A 85 13.49 18.91 10.43
N LYS A 86 14.08 19.94 9.81
CA LYS A 86 13.52 21.30 9.82
C LYS A 86 12.14 21.35 9.16
N TYR A 87 11.96 20.68 8.03
CA TYR A 87 10.70 20.65 7.28
C TYR A 87 9.55 20.05 8.11
N PHE A 88 9.78 18.93 8.80
CA PHE A 88 8.78 18.25 9.60
C PHE A 88 8.59 18.84 11.00
N SER A 89 9.50 19.69 11.48
CA SER A 89 9.35 20.41 12.76
C SER A 89 8.09 21.28 12.87
N ARG A 90 7.43 21.55 11.74
CA ARG A 90 6.12 22.24 11.65
C ARG A 90 4.96 21.40 12.22
N LEU A 91 5.10 20.07 12.27
CA LEU A 91 4.08 19.17 12.78
C LEU A 91 3.94 19.34 14.30
N PRO A 92 2.76 19.65 14.83
CA PRO A 92 2.54 19.75 16.27
C PRO A 92 2.51 18.39 16.98
N GLN A 93 2.30 17.30 16.24
CA GLN A 93 2.33 15.94 16.79
C GLN A 93 3.76 15.51 17.09
N GLN A 94 3.90 14.52 17.99
CA GLN A 94 5.17 13.82 18.14
C GLN A 94 5.53 13.18 16.79
N HIS A 95 6.75 13.40 16.33
CA HIS A 95 7.20 12.83 15.08
C HIS A 95 8.64 12.36 15.14
N ALA A 96 8.96 11.36 14.32
CA ALA A 96 10.30 10.86 14.14
C ALA A 96 10.63 10.75 12.66
N VAL A 97 11.84 11.17 12.27
CA VAL A 97 12.33 11.04 10.89
C VAL A 97 13.43 9.98 10.87
N LEU A 98 13.10 8.81 10.35
CA LEU A 98 14.01 7.68 10.19
C LEU A 98 14.87 7.93 8.95
N TRP A 99 16.16 8.19 9.12
CA TRP A 99 17.10 8.30 8.02
C TRP A 99 17.59 6.91 7.62
N ASN A 100 16.87 6.24 6.72
CA ASN A 100 17.16 4.83 6.36
C ASN A 100 18.55 4.66 5.72
N ASP A 101 19.03 5.69 5.01
CA ASP A 101 20.37 5.74 4.41
C ASP A 101 21.44 6.36 5.33
N GLY A 102 21.05 6.74 6.54
CA GLY A 102 21.95 7.29 7.56
C GLY A 102 22.91 6.23 8.11
N PRO A 103 24.06 6.66 8.66
CA PRO A 103 25.09 5.75 9.14
C PRO A 103 24.57 4.79 10.23
N ARG A 104 23.71 5.27 11.14
CA ARG A 104 23.17 4.44 12.23
C ARG A 104 22.18 3.38 11.74
N MET A 105 21.25 3.76 10.86
CA MET A 105 20.32 2.80 10.26
C MET A 105 20.99 1.81 9.31
N LYS A 106 22.06 2.24 8.60
CA LYS A 106 22.91 1.32 7.83
C LYS A 106 23.61 0.30 8.71
N ALA A 107 24.13 0.70 9.88
CA ALA A 107 24.73 -0.25 10.83
C ALA A 107 23.69 -1.27 11.36
N ILE A 108 22.44 -0.84 11.62
CA ILE A 108 21.35 -1.75 11.96
C ILE A 108 21.05 -2.71 10.81
N HIS A 109 20.99 -2.21 9.58
CA HIS A 109 20.77 -3.01 8.38
C HIS A 109 21.87 -4.06 8.19
N GLU A 110 23.14 -3.69 8.31
CA GLU A 110 24.29 -4.61 8.22
C GLU A 110 24.21 -5.71 9.28
N ARG A 111 23.78 -5.38 10.51
CA ARG A 111 23.58 -6.38 11.56
C ARG A 111 22.47 -7.36 11.24
N LEU A 112 21.35 -6.87 10.72
CA LEU A 112 20.25 -7.71 10.24
C LEU A 112 20.72 -8.60 9.07
N ASP A 113 21.54 -8.06 8.17
CA ASP A 113 22.03 -8.75 6.98
C ASP A 113 22.99 -9.90 7.34
N MET A 114 23.88 -9.70 8.31
CA MET A 114 24.73 -10.75 8.88
C MET A 114 23.94 -11.94 9.44
N ALA A 115 22.70 -11.71 9.88
CA ALA A 115 21.78 -12.75 10.35
C ALA A 115 20.83 -13.28 9.25
N SER A 116 20.95 -12.79 8.01
CA SER A 116 20.03 -13.04 6.90
C SER A 116 18.58 -12.66 7.24
N LEU A 117 18.43 -11.52 7.91
CA LEU A 117 17.17 -10.93 8.37
C LEU A 117 16.92 -9.52 7.80
N ALA A 118 17.85 -8.97 7.02
CA ALA A 118 17.66 -7.67 6.39
C ALA A 118 16.79 -7.77 5.13
N PRO A 119 15.97 -6.73 4.84
CA PRO A 119 15.41 -6.53 3.52
C PRO A 119 16.49 -6.36 2.45
N GLU A 120 16.61 -7.29 1.51
CA GLU A 120 17.69 -7.30 0.51
C GLU A 120 17.61 -6.13 -0.50
N GLN A 121 16.40 -5.74 -0.88
CA GLN A 121 16.17 -4.80 -1.99
C GLN A 121 15.64 -3.45 -1.50
N PRO A 122 16.09 -2.33 -2.09
CA PRO A 122 15.52 -1.01 -1.80
C PRO A 122 14.12 -0.87 -2.39
N GLY A 123 13.29 -0.05 -1.75
CA GLY A 123 11.94 0.26 -2.22
C GLY A 123 11.01 0.68 -1.08
N LYS A 124 9.80 1.16 -1.46
CA LYS A 124 8.74 1.57 -0.53
C LYS A 124 8.45 0.50 0.52
N GLY A 125 8.43 -0.78 0.12
CA GLY A 125 8.21 -1.88 1.06
C GLY A 125 9.27 -1.94 2.17
N ARG A 126 10.55 -1.85 1.82
CA ARG A 126 11.66 -1.81 2.80
C ARG A 126 11.51 -0.63 3.75
N ASN A 127 11.19 0.56 3.23
CA ASN A 127 10.97 1.75 4.04
C ASN A 127 9.86 1.53 5.09
N VAL A 128 8.70 1.05 4.62
CA VAL A 128 7.55 0.72 5.48
C VAL A 128 7.91 -0.35 6.51
N TRP A 129 8.71 -1.35 6.14
CA TRP A 129 9.16 -2.39 7.05
C TRP A 129 9.99 -1.83 8.21
N TYR A 130 10.93 -0.91 7.94
CA TYR A 130 11.71 -0.22 8.98
C TYR A 130 10.84 0.70 9.85
N CYS A 131 9.90 1.43 9.24
CA CYS A 131 8.93 2.23 9.99
C CYS A 131 8.09 1.37 10.94
N ILE A 132 7.67 0.18 10.52
CA ILE A 132 6.93 -0.75 11.38
C ILE A 132 7.80 -1.26 12.52
N GLY A 133 9.08 -1.59 12.27
CA GLY A 133 10.03 -1.92 13.33
C GLY A 133 10.12 -0.82 14.37
N TYR A 134 10.26 0.42 13.91
CA TYR A 134 10.27 1.58 14.80
C TYR A 134 8.96 1.71 15.59
N VAL A 135 7.79 1.57 14.97
CA VAL A 135 6.51 1.61 15.68
C VAL A 135 6.38 0.50 16.72
N LEU A 136 6.82 -0.72 16.41
CA LEU A 136 6.84 -1.84 17.35
C LEU A 136 7.77 -1.55 18.53
N GLY A 137 8.93 -0.92 18.30
CA GLY A 137 9.89 -0.53 19.33
C GLY A 137 9.36 0.57 20.25
N ALA A 138 8.63 1.55 19.70
CA ALA A 138 8.07 2.66 20.47
C ALA A 138 6.97 2.23 21.47
N ARG A 139 6.29 1.10 21.21
CA ARG A 139 5.26 0.48 22.09
C ARG A 139 4.15 1.44 22.57
N ASN A 140 3.88 2.49 21.81
CA ASN A 140 2.98 3.58 22.17
C ASN A 140 1.83 3.74 21.15
N SER A 141 1.57 2.72 20.34
CA SER A 141 0.63 2.75 19.22
C SER A 141 -0.35 1.57 19.29
N SER A 142 -1.64 1.84 19.13
CA SER A 142 -2.69 0.79 19.01
C SER A 142 -3.21 0.64 17.59
N VAL A 143 -3.13 1.70 16.80
CA VAL A 143 -3.50 1.75 15.39
C VAL A 143 -2.34 2.37 14.60
N VAL A 144 -2.05 1.80 13.44
CA VAL A 144 -1.09 2.33 12.48
C VAL A 144 -1.79 2.56 11.15
N ALA A 145 -1.62 3.75 10.59
CA ALA A 145 -2.06 4.10 9.24
C ALA A 145 -0.85 4.33 8.35
N LEU A 146 -0.99 4.09 7.05
CA LEU A 146 0.00 4.40 6.04
C LEU A 146 -0.67 5.23 4.94
N HIS A 147 -0.09 6.37 4.60
CA HIS A 147 -0.48 7.20 3.46
C HIS A 147 0.76 7.47 2.59
N ASP A 148 0.55 7.60 1.29
CA ASP A 148 1.61 8.01 0.37
C ASP A 148 1.93 9.50 0.49
N CYS A 149 3.17 9.88 0.21
CA CYS A 149 3.65 11.26 0.32
C CYS A 149 3.47 12.08 -0.97
N ASP A 150 2.89 11.50 -2.02
CA ASP A 150 2.71 12.11 -3.33
C ASP A 150 1.23 12.37 -3.68
N ILE A 151 0.35 12.36 -2.68
CA ILE A 151 -1.08 12.62 -2.83
C ILE A 151 -1.32 14.13 -3.00
N VAL A 152 -1.68 14.53 -4.21
CA VAL A 152 -1.91 15.95 -4.55
C VAL A 152 -3.20 16.46 -3.91
N THR A 153 -4.26 15.64 -3.94
CA THR A 153 -5.59 15.99 -3.44
C THR A 153 -5.81 15.64 -1.98
N TYR A 154 -4.74 15.61 -1.17
CA TYR A 154 -4.82 15.17 0.21
C TYR A 154 -5.79 16.03 1.03
N SER A 155 -6.66 15.35 1.78
CA SER A 155 -7.55 15.95 2.76
C SER A 155 -7.48 15.14 4.06
N ARG A 156 -7.53 15.82 5.21
CA ARG A 156 -7.58 15.14 6.51
C ARG A 156 -8.82 14.25 6.70
N GLU A 157 -9.86 14.43 5.89
CA GLU A 157 -11.00 13.49 5.84
C GLU A 157 -10.57 12.09 5.41
N MET A 158 -9.61 11.98 4.48
CA MET A 158 -9.11 10.69 4.02
C MET A 158 -8.54 9.89 5.19
N LEU A 159 -7.69 10.53 6.00
CA LEU A 159 -7.08 9.93 7.18
C LEU A 159 -8.14 9.56 8.23
N ALA A 160 -9.06 10.50 8.52
CA ALA A 160 -10.09 10.29 9.53
C ALA A 160 -10.94 9.07 9.20
N ARG A 161 -11.36 8.95 7.94
CA ARG A 161 -12.18 7.84 7.46
C ARG A 161 -11.40 6.53 7.40
N LEU A 162 -10.13 6.57 7.02
CA LEU A 162 -9.29 5.38 6.94
C LEU A 162 -9.11 4.71 8.30
N VAL A 163 -8.82 5.50 9.36
CA VAL A 163 -8.51 4.97 10.70
C VAL A 163 -9.75 4.69 11.54
N TYR A 164 -10.89 5.32 11.23
CA TYR A 164 -12.12 5.17 12.01
C TYR A 164 -12.53 3.71 12.27
N PRO A 165 -12.55 2.80 11.27
CA PRO A 165 -13.04 1.45 11.47
C PRO A 165 -12.18 0.62 12.44
N VAL A 166 -10.87 0.85 12.44
CA VAL A 166 -9.91 0.12 13.28
C VAL A 166 -9.70 0.77 14.65
N THR A 167 -9.97 2.08 14.76
CA THR A 167 -9.87 2.83 16.02
C THR A 167 -11.15 2.69 16.85
N ASN A 168 -12.33 2.62 16.21
CA ASN A 168 -13.61 2.53 16.92
C ASN A 168 -13.68 1.25 17.81
N PRO A 169 -13.90 1.37 19.13
CA PRO A 169 -13.94 0.23 20.04
C PRO A 169 -15.12 -0.71 19.82
N ALA A 170 -16.20 -0.23 19.22
CA ALA A 170 -17.39 -1.04 18.92
C ALA A 170 -17.24 -1.88 17.64
N PHE A 171 -16.19 -1.65 16.85
CA PHE A 171 -16.01 -2.33 15.56
C PHE A 171 -15.03 -3.51 15.67
N PRO A 172 -15.27 -4.61 14.94
CA PRO A 172 -14.44 -5.82 14.99
C PRO A 172 -13.18 -5.70 14.11
N TYR A 173 -13.02 -4.62 13.35
CA TYR A 173 -12.01 -4.54 12.30
C TYR A 173 -10.58 -4.43 12.86
N VAL A 174 -9.69 -5.22 12.26
CA VAL A 174 -8.24 -5.16 12.48
C VAL A 174 -7.52 -4.51 11.31
N PHE A 175 -8.14 -4.43 10.13
CA PHE A 175 -7.60 -3.82 8.92
C PHE A 175 -8.68 -3.04 8.16
N SER A 176 -8.29 -1.87 7.63
CA SER A 176 -9.12 -0.96 6.85
C SER A 176 -8.35 -0.50 5.61
N LYS A 177 -8.86 -0.81 4.42
CA LYS A 177 -8.29 -0.39 3.13
C LYS A 177 -9.02 0.85 2.60
N GLY A 178 -8.29 1.89 2.25
CA GLY A 178 -8.87 3.03 1.53
C GLY A 178 -9.30 2.64 0.12
N TYR A 179 -10.43 3.16 -0.32
CA TYR A 179 -10.88 3.02 -1.70
C TYR A 179 -11.37 4.39 -2.21
N TYR A 180 -11.06 4.68 -3.47
CA TYR A 180 -11.35 5.97 -4.10
C TYR A 180 -11.25 5.85 -5.63
N PRO A 181 -12.09 6.56 -6.41
CA PRO A 181 -11.90 6.68 -7.84
C PRO A 181 -10.67 7.55 -8.14
N ARG A 182 -9.92 7.18 -9.18
CA ARG A 182 -8.77 7.93 -9.68
C ARG A 182 -9.18 8.74 -10.89
N ILE A 183 -9.50 10.01 -10.66
CA ILE A 183 -9.98 10.94 -11.69
C ILE A 183 -9.10 12.19 -11.62
N ALA A 184 -8.34 12.42 -12.68
CA ALA A 184 -7.52 13.63 -12.83
C ALA A 184 -7.43 13.98 -14.32
N ASP A 185 -7.17 15.26 -14.62
CA ASP A 185 -6.99 15.78 -15.98
C ASP A 185 -8.12 15.42 -16.97
N GLY A 186 -9.36 15.28 -16.47
CA GLY A 186 -10.50 14.90 -17.29
C GLY A 186 -10.43 13.46 -17.84
N SER A 187 -9.72 12.55 -17.15
CA SER A 187 -9.52 11.15 -17.54
C SER A 187 -9.69 10.17 -16.38
N LEU A 188 -9.92 8.89 -16.70
CA LEU A 188 -9.88 7.78 -15.74
C LEU A 188 -8.45 7.24 -15.60
N ASN A 189 -7.87 7.34 -14.41
CA ASN A 189 -6.53 6.85 -14.10
C ASN A 189 -6.55 5.44 -13.47
N GLY A 190 -5.41 4.95 -12.99
CA GLY A 190 -5.33 3.63 -12.35
C GLY A 190 -5.26 2.44 -13.31
N ARG A 191 -4.52 2.58 -14.42
CA ARG A 191 -4.35 1.53 -15.45
C ARG A 191 -4.02 0.15 -14.88
N VAL A 192 -3.17 0.05 -13.86
CA VAL A 192 -2.80 -1.26 -13.30
C VAL A 192 -3.99 -1.94 -12.59
N THR A 193 -4.86 -1.20 -11.92
CA THR A 193 -6.09 -1.78 -11.35
C THR A 193 -7.09 -2.13 -12.45
N ARG A 194 -7.34 -1.19 -13.36
CA ARG A 194 -8.37 -1.29 -14.41
C ARG A 194 -8.03 -2.33 -15.49
N LEU A 195 -6.80 -2.29 -15.99
CA LEU A 195 -6.36 -3.01 -17.19
C LEU A 195 -5.51 -4.23 -16.89
N LEU A 196 -4.91 -4.35 -15.69
CA LEU A 196 -4.15 -5.54 -15.28
C LEU A 196 -4.90 -6.36 -14.24
N VAL A 197 -5.05 -5.85 -13.01
CA VAL A 197 -5.52 -6.66 -11.87
C VAL A 197 -6.94 -7.18 -12.08
N THR A 198 -7.88 -6.30 -12.41
CA THR A 198 -9.28 -6.68 -12.62
C THR A 198 -9.43 -7.77 -13.71
N PRO A 199 -8.91 -7.57 -14.95
CA PRO A 199 -8.99 -8.61 -15.97
C PRO A 199 -8.17 -9.85 -15.64
N LEU A 200 -7.04 -9.74 -14.93
CA LEU A 200 -6.25 -10.89 -14.48
C LEU A 200 -7.06 -11.78 -13.55
N LEU A 201 -7.71 -11.21 -12.54
CA LEU A 201 -8.52 -11.97 -11.57
C LEU A 201 -9.71 -12.65 -12.24
N LEU A 202 -10.42 -11.93 -13.12
CA LEU A 202 -11.53 -12.50 -13.91
C LEU A 202 -11.05 -13.64 -14.82
N SER A 203 -9.87 -13.49 -15.42
CA SER A 203 -9.32 -14.48 -16.34
C SER A 203 -8.76 -15.70 -15.64
N LEU A 204 -8.16 -15.52 -14.46
CA LEU A 204 -7.77 -16.63 -13.59
C LEU A 204 -9.00 -17.43 -13.19
N GLU A 205 -10.06 -16.80 -12.67
CA GLU A 205 -11.30 -17.50 -12.32
C GLU A 205 -11.88 -18.29 -13.51
N LYS A 206 -11.87 -17.70 -14.71
CA LYS A 206 -12.35 -18.36 -15.94
C LYS A 206 -11.52 -19.58 -16.33
N THR A 207 -10.22 -19.61 -16.01
CA THR A 207 -9.28 -20.61 -16.54
C THR A 207 -8.89 -21.67 -15.54
N ILE A 208 -8.73 -21.32 -14.27
CA ILE A 208 -8.37 -22.24 -13.17
C ILE A 208 -9.55 -22.53 -12.23
N GLY A 209 -10.75 -22.01 -12.56
CA GLY A 209 -11.97 -22.20 -11.81
C GLY A 209 -12.12 -21.25 -10.61
N HIS A 210 -13.20 -21.45 -9.86
CA HIS A 210 -13.50 -20.65 -8.67
C HIS A 210 -12.45 -20.87 -7.58
N GLN A 211 -11.95 -19.76 -7.03
CA GLN A 211 -10.99 -19.75 -5.92
C GLN A 211 -11.44 -18.70 -4.89
N PRO A 212 -11.64 -19.06 -3.61
CA PRO A 212 -12.05 -18.11 -2.58
C PRO A 212 -11.10 -16.91 -2.43
N TYR A 213 -9.80 -17.12 -2.65
CA TYR A 213 -8.81 -16.05 -2.64
C TYR A 213 -9.02 -15.04 -3.78
N ILE A 214 -9.44 -15.48 -4.97
CA ILE A 214 -9.74 -14.58 -6.08
C ILE A 214 -10.97 -13.73 -5.75
N ASP A 215 -12.01 -14.34 -5.16
CA ASP A 215 -13.19 -13.59 -4.69
C ASP A 215 -12.84 -12.56 -3.63
N TYR A 216 -11.97 -12.92 -2.69
CA TYR A 216 -11.45 -12.00 -1.70
C TYR A 216 -10.72 -10.81 -2.34
N LEU A 217 -9.84 -11.02 -3.32
CA LEU A 217 -9.18 -9.91 -4.01
C LEU A 217 -10.16 -9.05 -4.83
N LYS A 218 -11.10 -9.67 -5.56
CA LYS A 218 -12.14 -8.98 -6.34
C LYS A 218 -13.08 -8.16 -5.46
N ALA A 219 -13.22 -8.51 -4.18
CA ALA A 219 -14.07 -7.78 -3.23
C ALA A 219 -13.57 -6.36 -2.97
N PHE A 220 -12.25 -6.12 -3.06
CA PHE A 220 -11.67 -4.78 -2.92
C PHE A 220 -11.87 -4.00 -4.22
N ARG A 221 -12.44 -2.79 -4.12
CA ARG A 221 -12.64 -1.91 -5.28
C ARG A 221 -11.31 -1.44 -5.86
N TYR A 222 -10.35 -1.15 -4.98
CA TYR A 222 -9.00 -0.70 -5.34
C TYR A 222 -7.95 -1.47 -4.52
N PRO A 223 -7.66 -2.74 -4.87
CA PRO A 223 -6.74 -3.58 -4.09
C PRO A 223 -5.32 -3.00 -4.00
N LEU A 224 -4.94 -2.17 -4.98
CA LEU A 224 -3.64 -1.50 -5.07
C LEU A 224 -3.61 -0.09 -4.43
N ALA A 225 -4.64 0.34 -3.70
CA ALA A 225 -4.58 1.64 -3.00
C ALA A 225 -3.46 1.63 -1.95
N GLY A 226 -2.62 2.66 -1.91
CA GLY A 226 -1.53 2.75 -0.92
C GLY A 226 -2.06 2.90 0.51
N GLU A 227 -3.25 3.46 0.66
CA GLU A 227 -3.81 3.89 1.93
C GLU A 227 -4.46 2.72 2.67
N PHE A 228 -3.90 2.36 3.81
CA PHE A 228 -4.50 1.40 4.72
C PHE A 228 -4.20 1.72 6.18
N ALA A 229 -5.07 1.26 7.07
CA ALA A 229 -4.86 1.30 8.51
C ALA A 229 -5.06 -0.08 9.13
N MET A 230 -4.34 -0.37 10.19
CA MET A 230 -4.42 -1.64 10.90
C MET A 230 -4.14 -1.50 12.39
N ARG A 231 -4.55 -2.50 13.17
CA ARG A 231 -4.21 -2.56 14.58
C ARG A 231 -2.78 -3.03 14.79
N THR A 232 -2.05 -2.42 15.72
CA THR A 232 -0.63 -2.71 15.96
C THR A 232 -0.33 -4.19 16.23
N HIS A 233 -1.25 -4.92 16.89
CA HIS A 233 -1.03 -6.32 17.27
C HIS A 233 -0.83 -7.28 16.08
N ILE A 234 -1.18 -6.88 14.85
CA ILE A 234 -0.97 -7.72 13.66
C ILE A 234 0.36 -7.42 12.94
N LEU A 235 1.00 -6.29 13.24
CA LEU A 235 2.17 -5.80 12.51
C LEU A 235 3.37 -6.75 12.59
N ALA A 236 3.55 -7.42 13.73
CA ALA A 236 4.69 -8.30 13.93
C ALA A 236 4.60 -9.60 13.11
N ASP A 237 3.38 -9.99 12.69
CA ASP A 237 3.08 -11.23 11.98
C ASP A 237 2.90 -11.07 10.47
N ILE A 238 2.59 -9.86 9.99
CA ILE A 238 2.41 -9.62 8.55
C ILE A 238 3.76 -9.61 7.84
N ARG A 239 3.85 -10.37 6.74
CA ARG A 239 4.96 -10.24 5.78
C ARG A 239 4.67 -9.13 4.80
N ILE A 240 5.59 -8.17 4.74
CA ILE A 240 5.51 -7.07 3.80
C ILE A 240 6.42 -7.42 2.62
N PRO A 241 5.92 -7.42 1.37
CA PRO A 241 6.75 -7.47 0.18
C PRO A 241 7.63 -6.22 0.09
N TRP A 242 8.87 -6.38 -0.36
CA TRP A 242 9.76 -5.23 -0.56
C TRP A 242 9.44 -4.46 -1.86
N ASP A 243 8.75 -5.10 -2.80
CA ASP A 243 8.46 -4.62 -4.15
C ASP A 243 7.08 -3.94 -4.28
N TRP A 244 6.66 -3.67 -5.52
CA TRP A 244 5.35 -3.09 -5.85
C TRP A 244 4.17 -4.05 -5.64
N GLY A 245 4.44 -5.28 -5.19
CA GLY A 245 3.43 -6.21 -4.72
C GLY A 245 2.96 -5.92 -3.29
N LEU A 246 3.48 -4.87 -2.62
CA LEU A 246 3.18 -4.55 -1.21
C LEU A 246 1.68 -4.63 -0.89
N GLU A 247 0.84 -3.96 -1.67
CA GLU A 247 -0.59 -3.88 -1.39
C GLU A 247 -1.27 -5.26 -1.54
N ILE A 248 -0.94 -6.03 -2.59
CA ILE A 248 -1.47 -7.38 -2.80
C ILE A 248 -0.92 -8.35 -1.74
N GLY A 249 0.35 -8.24 -1.37
CA GLY A 249 0.99 -9.10 -0.38
C GLY A 249 0.40 -8.88 1.02
N VAL A 250 0.16 -7.63 1.40
CA VAL A 250 -0.56 -7.33 2.66
C VAL A 250 -1.96 -7.95 2.64
N LEU A 251 -2.72 -7.80 1.56
CA LEU A 251 -4.03 -8.45 1.43
C LEU A 251 -3.93 -9.98 1.50
N SER A 252 -2.89 -10.57 0.90
CA SER A 252 -2.62 -12.02 0.92
C SER A 252 -2.32 -12.54 2.33
N GLU A 253 -1.56 -11.78 3.13
CA GLU A 253 -1.24 -12.14 4.51
C GLU A 253 -2.47 -11.99 5.42
N LEU A 254 -3.31 -10.98 5.17
CA LEU A 254 -4.57 -10.84 5.89
C LEU A 254 -5.52 -11.99 5.60
N TRP A 255 -5.66 -12.39 4.33
CA TRP A 255 -6.44 -13.55 3.91
C TRP A 255 -6.00 -14.84 4.63
N ARG A 256 -4.69 -15.01 4.84
CA ARG A 256 -4.15 -16.19 5.51
C ARG A 256 -4.40 -16.20 7.02
N ASN A 257 -4.35 -15.03 7.66
CA ASN A 257 -4.24 -14.94 9.11
C ASN A 257 -5.52 -14.47 9.81
N PHE A 258 -6.49 -13.90 9.09
CA PHE A 258 -7.68 -13.29 9.66
C PHE A 258 -8.96 -13.68 8.91
N SER A 259 -10.07 -13.72 9.65
CA SER A 259 -11.41 -13.81 9.03
C SER A 259 -11.71 -12.55 8.24
N ASN A 260 -12.37 -12.70 7.09
CA ASN A 260 -12.84 -11.57 6.30
C ASN A 260 -13.75 -10.61 7.09
N THR A 261 -14.44 -11.08 8.13
CA THR A 261 -15.27 -10.22 9.00
C THR A 261 -14.47 -9.20 9.81
N ALA A 262 -13.15 -9.41 9.96
CA ALA A 262 -12.23 -8.50 10.63
C ALA A 262 -11.57 -7.50 9.65
N ILE A 263 -11.92 -7.58 8.36
CA ILE A 263 -11.32 -6.79 7.28
C ILE A 263 -12.41 -5.92 6.66
N CYS A 264 -12.11 -4.65 6.44
CA CYS A 264 -13.00 -3.75 5.70
C CYS A 264 -12.25 -2.94 4.66
N GLN A 265 -13.01 -2.36 3.74
CA GLN A 265 -12.60 -1.25 2.91
C GLN A 265 -13.50 -0.05 3.19
N VAL A 266 -12.96 1.16 3.07
CA VAL A 266 -13.66 2.40 3.39
C VAL A 266 -13.46 3.42 2.27
N ASP A 267 -14.55 4.07 1.92
CA ASP A 267 -14.56 5.20 0.99
C ASP A 267 -13.80 6.36 1.63
N ILE A 268 -12.71 6.83 1.05
CA ILE A 268 -11.91 7.92 1.65
C ILE A 268 -11.86 9.19 0.83
N SER A 269 -12.19 9.15 -0.47
CA SER A 269 -12.19 10.33 -1.33
C SER A 269 -13.09 10.17 -2.54
N ASP A 270 -13.70 11.28 -2.97
CA ASP A 270 -14.44 11.40 -4.23
C ASP A 270 -13.53 11.61 -5.45
N ALA A 271 -12.32 12.14 -5.23
CA ALA A 271 -11.33 12.38 -6.27
C ALA A 271 -9.93 12.19 -5.67
N TYR A 272 -9.17 11.27 -6.25
CA TYR A 272 -7.81 11.00 -5.82
C TYR A 272 -6.84 11.24 -6.98
N ASP A 273 -5.89 12.13 -6.77
CA ASP A 273 -4.78 12.38 -7.68
C ASP A 273 -3.42 12.27 -6.96
N HIS A 274 -2.43 11.78 -7.69
CA HIS A 274 -1.07 11.54 -7.22
C HIS A 274 -0.06 11.60 -8.37
N LYS A 275 1.23 11.45 -8.07
CA LYS A 275 2.26 11.45 -9.12
C LYS A 275 2.07 10.28 -10.11
N HIS A 276 1.86 10.60 -11.38
CA HIS A 276 1.71 9.62 -12.43
C HIS A 276 3.05 8.96 -12.81
N GLN A 277 3.07 7.62 -12.84
CA GLN A 277 4.21 6.83 -13.30
C GLN A 277 4.11 6.55 -14.81
N PRO A 278 5.23 6.59 -15.55
CA PRO A 278 5.24 6.26 -16.97
C PRO A 278 4.97 4.76 -17.20
N LEU A 279 4.43 4.44 -18.38
CA LEU A 279 4.15 3.05 -18.78
C LEU A 279 5.43 2.21 -18.90
N SER A 280 6.54 2.83 -19.28
CA SER A 280 7.87 2.21 -19.46
C SER A 280 7.87 0.97 -20.37
N PRO A 281 7.36 1.06 -21.62
CA PRO A 281 7.31 -0.10 -22.53
C PRO A 281 8.69 -0.62 -22.96
N GLU A 282 9.70 0.24 -22.96
CA GLU A 282 11.07 -0.10 -23.39
C GLU A 282 11.94 -0.68 -22.26
N ASP A 283 11.47 -0.63 -21.01
CA ASP A 283 12.23 -1.07 -19.84
C ASP A 283 11.32 -1.78 -18.83
N ALA A 284 11.36 -3.12 -18.88
CA ALA A 284 10.60 -3.98 -17.98
C ALA A 284 10.96 -3.81 -16.49
N GLN A 285 12.07 -3.12 -16.16
CA GLN A 285 12.50 -2.87 -14.79
C GLN A 285 12.01 -1.53 -14.24
N LYS A 286 11.25 -0.74 -15.01
CA LYS A 286 10.77 0.58 -14.60
C LYS A 286 9.25 0.73 -14.71
N GLY A 287 8.74 1.74 -14.01
CA GLY A 287 7.37 2.23 -14.13
C GLY A 287 6.31 1.15 -13.94
N LEU A 288 5.24 1.26 -14.73
CA LEU A 288 4.11 0.33 -14.66
C LEU A 288 4.47 -1.08 -15.16
N SER A 289 5.50 -1.22 -16.00
CA SER A 289 5.94 -2.52 -16.52
C SER A 289 6.44 -3.42 -15.38
N ARG A 290 7.40 -2.94 -14.58
CA ARG A 290 7.89 -3.66 -13.40
C ARG A 290 6.78 -3.97 -12.41
N MET A 291 5.96 -2.97 -12.09
CA MET A 291 4.83 -3.12 -11.17
C MET A 291 3.89 -4.26 -11.61
N SER A 292 3.58 -4.35 -12.91
CA SER A 292 2.71 -5.41 -13.41
C SER A 292 3.29 -6.82 -13.25
N THR A 293 4.60 -6.98 -13.51
CA THR A 293 5.32 -8.24 -13.32
C THR A 293 5.32 -8.66 -11.85
N ASP A 294 5.63 -7.75 -10.94
CA ASP A 294 5.68 -8.01 -9.49
C ASP A 294 4.29 -8.42 -8.96
N ILE A 295 3.23 -7.74 -9.38
CA ILE A 295 1.84 -8.07 -9.02
C ILE A 295 1.45 -9.46 -9.54
N CYS A 296 1.75 -9.78 -10.80
CA CYS A 296 1.42 -11.09 -11.36
C CYS A 296 2.13 -12.21 -10.60
N LYS A 297 3.43 -12.04 -10.29
CA LYS A 297 4.19 -13.00 -9.48
C LYS A 297 3.58 -13.16 -8.08
N ALA A 298 3.17 -12.07 -7.43
CA ALA A 298 2.54 -12.12 -6.11
C ALA A 298 1.23 -12.95 -6.14
N VAL A 299 0.38 -12.71 -7.14
CA VAL A 299 -0.88 -13.46 -7.31
C VAL A 299 -0.63 -14.95 -7.59
N PHE A 300 0.28 -15.28 -8.52
CA PHE A 300 0.59 -16.68 -8.85
C PHE A 300 1.18 -17.44 -7.66
N ARG A 301 2.15 -16.85 -6.96
CA ARG A 301 2.74 -17.47 -5.75
C ARG A 301 1.70 -17.71 -4.67
N LYS A 302 0.79 -16.75 -4.46
CA LYS A 302 -0.25 -16.90 -3.45
C LYS A 302 -1.25 -18.00 -3.82
N LEU A 303 -1.71 -18.03 -5.07
CA LEU A 303 -2.57 -19.11 -5.57
C LEU A 303 -1.89 -20.48 -5.47
N ALA A 304 -0.59 -20.56 -5.80
CA ALA A 304 0.17 -21.79 -5.66
C ALA A 304 0.33 -22.24 -4.20
N THR A 305 0.53 -21.29 -3.28
CA THR A 305 0.53 -21.57 -1.84
C THR A 305 -0.82 -22.10 -1.35
N ASP A 306 -1.93 -21.68 -1.98
CA ASP A 306 -3.28 -22.15 -1.70
C ASP A 306 -3.65 -23.42 -2.50
N GLY A 307 -2.70 -24.04 -3.20
CA GLY A 307 -2.83 -25.35 -3.85
C GLY A 307 -3.10 -25.34 -5.35
N VAL A 308 -3.08 -24.17 -6.00
CA VAL A 308 -3.27 -24.07 -7.46
C VAL A 308 -1.99 -24.47 -8.19
N THR A 309 -2.07 -25.43 -9.11
CA THR A 309 -0.95 -25.80 -9.97
C THR A 309 -0.94 -24.94 -11.24
N PHE A 310 0.22 -24.37 -11.55
CA PHE A 310 0.45 -23.68 -12.82
C PHE A 310 1.42 -24.46 -13.69
N SER A 311 1.11 -24.54 -14.99
CA SER A 311 2.03 -25.00 -16.03
C SER A 311 2.18 -23.93 -17.11
N HIS A 312 3.11 -24.13 -18.05
CA HIS A 312 3.23 -23.24 -19.21
C HIS A 312 1.93 -23.19 -20.02
N GLU A 313 1.19 -24.30 -20.13
CA GLU A 313 -0.12 -24.36 -20.78
C GLU A 313 -1.16 -23.52 -20.03
N THR A 314 -1.25 -23.66 -18.70
CA THR A 314 -2.13 -22.84 -17.86
C THR A 314 -1.85 -21.35 -18.08
N LEU A 315 -0.58 -20.93 -18.02
CA LEU A 315 -0.18 -19.54 -18.20
C LEU A 315 -0.51 -19.01 -19.61
N ARG A 316 -0.32 -19.82 -20.65
CA ARG A 316 -0.72 -19.46 -22.02
C ARG A 316 -2.23 -19.25 -22.14
N THR A 317 -3.03 -20.11 -21.50
CA THR A 317 -4.49 -19.98 -21.48
C THR A 317 -4.94 -18.77 -20.67
N VAL A 318 -4.33 -18.51 -19.51
CA VAL A 318 -4.58 -17.32 -18.68
C VAL A 318 -4.27 -16.06 -19.49
N LYS A 319 -3.13 -15.99 -20.18
CA LYS A 319 -2.76 -14.86 -21.04
C LYS A 319 -3.82 -14.59 -22.12
N ALA A 320 -4.27 -15.62 -22.82
CA ALA A 320 -5.28 -15.47 -23.87
C ALA A 320 -6.62 -14.98 -23.31
N ALA A 321 -7.06 -15.54 -22.18
CA ALA A 321 -8.27 -15.11 -21.49
C ALA A 321 -8.15 -13.67 -20.96
N TYR A 322 -6.99 -13.33 -20.39
CA TYR A 322 -6.63 -11.98 -19.92
C TYR A 322 -6.75 -10.96 -21.03
N PHE A 323 -6.09 -11.22 -22.17
CA PHE A 323 -6.06 -10.27 -23.28
C PHE A 323 -7.48 -9.95 -23.76
N ARG A 324 -8.33 -10.97 -23.93
CA ARG A 324 -9.72 -10.76 -24.34
C ARG A 324 -10.51 -9.98 -23.28
N THR A 325 -10.44 -10.39 -22.02
CA THR A 325 -11.18 -9.77 -20.91
C THR A 325 -10.76 -8.31 -20.71
N ALA A 326 -9.47 -8.02 -20.84
CA ALA A 326 -8.94 -6.67 -20.72
C ALA A 326 -9.44 -5.75 -21.84
N LEU A 327 -9.49 -6.22 -23.09
CA LEU A 327 -10.06 -5.45 -24.21
C LEU A 327 -11.55 -5.17 -24.02
N ASP A 328 -12.33 -6.14 -23.54
CA ASP A 328 -13.75 -5.93 -23.24
C ASP A 328 -13.92 -4.87 -22.12
N LEU A 329 -13.05 -4.89 -21.09
CA LEU A 329 -13.05 -3.86 -20.03
C LEU A 329 -12.60 -2.49 -20.52
N VAL A 330 -11.65 -2.39 -21.46
CA VAL A 330 -11.26 -1.09 -22.06
C VAL A 330 -12.47 -0.40 -22.67
N GLU A 331 -13.33 -1.14 -23.38
CA GLU A 331 -14.56 -0.58 -23.95
C GLU A 331 -15.54 -0.12 -22.86
N ILE A 332 -15.71 -0.90 -21.79
CA ILE A 332 -16.57 -0.52 -20.66
C ILE A 332 -16.06 0.76 -19.99
N TYR A 333 -14.77 0.85 -19.67
CA TYR A 333 -14.18 2.05 -19.06
C TYR A 333 -14.23 3.25 -20.00
N HIS A 334 -14.11 3.04 -21.31
CA HIS A 334 -14.26 4.12 -22.29
C HIS A 334 -15.69 4.68 -22.30
N ASN A 335 -16.69 3.80 -22.31
CA ASN A 335 -18.10 4.20 -22.28
C ASN A 335 -18.46 4.89 -20.96
N ASP A 336 -17.95 4.38 -19.83
CA ASP A 336 -18.12 4.99 -18.50
C ASP A 336 -17.46 6.38 -18.42
N ALA A 337 -16.22 6.50 -18.89
CA ALA A 337 -15.54 7.80 -18.99
C ALA A 337 -16.37 8.81 -19.79
N ARG A 338 -16.81 8.42 -21.00
CA ARG A 338 -17.59 9.29 -21.88
C ARG A 338 -18.94 9.69 -21.28
N MET A 339 -19.62 8.76 -20.62
CA MET A 339 -20.89 9.05 -19.94
C MET A 339 -20.72 10.09 -18.82
N ASN A 340 -19.56 10.11 -18.17
CA ASN A 340 -19.22 11.05 -17.11
C ASN A 340 -18.47 12.31 -17.61
N GLY A 341 -18.41 12.56 -18.92
CA GLY A 341 -17.74 13.73 -19.50
C GLY A 341 -16.21 13.67 -19.45
N LEU A 342 -15.64 12.50 -19.19
CA LEU A 342 -14.20 12.24 -19.20
C LEU A 342 -13.76 11.67 -20.55
N SER A 343 -12.46 11.76 -20.82
CA SER A 343 -11.82 11.25 -22.02
C SER A 343 -10.86 10.11 -21.69
N THR A 344 -10.76 9.12 -22.59
CA THR A 344 -9.77 8.04 -22.52
C THR A 344 -9.22 7.76 -23.91
N ASP A 345 -7.90 7.60 -24.02
CA ASP A 345 -7.23 7.25 -25.27
C ASP A 345 -7.22 5.73 -25.42
N ARG A 346 -8.22 5.20 -26.13
CA ARG A 346 -8.40 3.75 -26.33
C ARG A 346 -7.14 3.09 -26.89
N HIS A 347 -6.45 3.73 -27.84
CA HIS A 347 -5.26 3.16 -28.44
C HIS A 347 -4.15 2.98 -27.39
N LYS A 348 -3.93 3.98 -26.54
CA LYS A 348 -2.96 3.86 -25.44
C LYS A 348 -3.36 2.85 -24.37
N GLU A 349 -4.66 2.72 -24.08
CA GLU A 349 -5.15 1.72 -23.13
C GLU A 349 -4.96 0.29 -23.69
N GLU A 350 -5.21 0.07 -24.98
CA GLU A 350 -4.94 -1.21 -25.66
C GLU A 350 -3.44 -1.54 -25.71
N GLN A 351 -2.57 -0.56 -26.00
CA GLN A 351 -1.11 -0.73 -25.90
C GLN A 351 -0.66 -1.12 -24.49
N ALA A 352 -1.28 -0.54 -23.45
CA ALA A 352 -1.00 -0.93 -22.08
C ALA A 352 -1.43 -2.38 -21.79
N VAL A 353 -2.56 -2.83 -22.36
CA VAL A 353 -3.02 -4.23 -22.26
C VAL A 353 -2.03 -5.19 -22.93
N GLU A 354 -1.51 -4.84 -24.12
CA GLU A 354 -0.49 -5.64 -24.83
C GLU A 354 0.80 -5.79 -24.01
N LEU A 355 1.28 -4.69 -23.43
CA LEU A 355 2.43 -4.69 -22.53
C LEU A 355 2.17 -5.59 -21.32
N PHE A 356 1.05 -5.39 -20.62
CA PHE A 356 0.71 -6.18 -19.44
C PHE A 356 0.51 -7.68 -19.75
N ALA A 357 0.00 -8.04 -20.93
CA ALA A 357 -0.08 -9.44 -21.37
C ALA A 357 1.31 -10.07 -21.57
N THR A 358 2.28 -9.27 -22.01
CA THR A 358 3.69 -9.69 -22.10
C THR A 358 4.27 -9.91 -20.72
N ASN A 359 4.11 -8.93 -19.82
CA ASN A 359 4.58 -8.99 -18.44
C ASN A 359 3.97 -10.14 -17.63
N LEU A 360 2.69 -10.47 -17.86
CA LEU A 360 2.03 -11.65 -17.29
C LEU A 360 2.76 -12.94 -17.69
N THR A 361 3.17 -13.04 -18.95
CA THR A 361 3.90 -14.22 -19.47
C THR A 361 5.26 -14.33 -18.81
N GLU A 362 6.01 -13.22 -18.75
CA GLU A 362 7.33 -13.16 -18.12
C GLU A 362 7.26 -13.48 -16.62
N ALA A 363 6.28 -12.91 -15.92
CA ALA A 363 5.99 -13.20 -14.52
C ALA A 363 5.72 -14.68 -14.29
N GLY A 364 4.90 -15.29 -15.14
CA GLY A 364 4.55 -16.70 -15.07
C GLY A 364 5.76 -17.62 -15.34
N ASN A 365 6.56 -17.33 -16.37
CA ASN A 365 7.77 -18.09 -16.66
C ASN A 365 8.78 -17.99 -15.52
N SER A 366 9.04 -16.78 -15.03
CA SER A 366 9.94 -16.57 -13.89
C SER A 366 9.44 -17.29 -12.63
N PHE A 367 8.12 -17.33 -12.40
CA PHE A 367 7.53 -18.11 -11.30
C PHE A 367 7.78 -19.62 -11.45
N LEU A 368 7.66 -20.17 -12.66
CA LEU A 368 7.91 -21.60 -12.92
C LEU A 368 9.40 -21.96 -12.81
N GLU A 369 10.30 -21.06 -13.21
CA GLU A 369 11.76 -21.28 -13.16
C GLU A 369 12.32 -21.12 -11.73
N THR A 370 11.74 -20.23 -10.94
CA THR A 370 12.21 -19.89 -9.57
C THR A 370 11.07 -19.91 -8.55
N PRO A 371 10.44 -21.07 -8.30
CA PRO A 371 9.27 -21.16 -7.41
C PRO A 371 9.59 -20.75 -5.96
N ASP A 372 10.82 -20.96 -5.50
CA ASP A 372 11.26 -20.67 -4.13
C ASP A 372 11.66 -19.21 -3.88
N ALA A 373 11.83 -18.41 -4.93
CA ALA A 373 12.21 -17.01 -4.80
C ALA A 373 11.09 -16.22 -4.12
N THR A 374 11.23 -15.95 -2.83
CA THR A 374 10.20 -15.30 -2.01
C THR A 374 10.58 -13.83 -1.79
N PRO A 375 9.87 -12.85 -2.37
CA PRO A 375 10.18 -11.43 -2.19
C PRO A 375 9.66 -10.89 -0.84
N LEU A 376 9.41 -11.77 0.14
CA LEU A 376 8.87 -11.37 1.43
C LEU A 376 10.02 -11.07 2.37
N MET A 377 10.02 -9.85 2.91
CA MET A 377 10.88 -9.54 4.04
C MET A 377 10.50 -10.41 5.24
N PRO A 378 11.46 -10.74 6.13
CA PRO A 378 11.15 -11.50 7.32
C PRO A 378 10.12 -10.75 8.18
N ARG A 379 9.22 -11.52 8.79
CA ARG A 379 8.29 -11.00 9.80
C ARG A 379 9.09 -10.45 10.97
N TRP A 380 8.62 -9.35 11.57
CA TRP A 380 9.24 -8.82 12.77
C TRP A 380 9.27 -9.87 13.89
N ASN A 381 8.26 -10.74 14.04
CA ASN A 381 8.33 -11.85 15.00
C ASN A 381 9.53 -12.80 14.77
N ARG A 382 9.92 -13.05 13.51
CA ARG A 382 11.13 -13.83 13.21
C ARG A 382 12.39 -13.06 13.60
N VAL A 383 12.42 -11.75 13.31
CA VAL A 383 13.55 -10.90 13.66
C VAL A 383 13.73 -10.82 15.18
N LEU A 384 12.66 -10.55 15.94
CA LEU A 384 12.70 -10.45 17.39
C LEU A 384 13.09 -11.75 18.08
N SER A 385 12.73 -12.89 17.49
CA SER A 385 13.16 -14.19 18.00
C SER A 385 14.67 -14.40 17.87
N ALA A 386 15.32 -13.79 16.87
CA ALA A 386 16.74 -13.94 16.61
C ALA A 386 17.57 -12.80 17.23
N MET A 387 17.00 -11.59 17.29
CA MET A 387 17.63 -10.37 17.76
C MET A 387 16.65 -9.59 18.66
N PRO A 388 16.50 -9.96 19.94
CA PRO A 388 15.50 -9.37 20.83
C PRO A 388 15.63 -7.86 21.06
N ASP A 389 16.87 -7.36 21.06
CA ASP A 389 17.18 -5.96 21.40
C ASP A 389 17.14 -5.01 20.18
N ILE A 390 16.93 -5.54 18.96
CA ILE A 390 17.07 -4.77 17.72
C ILE A 390 16.12 -3.58 17.62
N LEU A 391 14.92 -3.68 18.22
CA LEU A 391 13.96 -2.58 18.19
C LEU A 391 14.42 -1.42 19.08
N ASP A 392 14.98 -1.72 20.25
CA ASP A 392 15.48 -0.71 21.18
C ASP A 392 16.72 -0.02 20.58
N GLU A 393 17.57 -0.78 19.89
CA GLU A 393 18.68 -0.24 19.11
C GLU A 393 18.21 0.68 17.97
N MET A 394 17.15 0.28 17.24
CA MET A 394 16.53 1.13 16.22
C MET A 394 15.95 2.41 16.82
N GLN A 395 15.27 2.35 17.97
CA GLN A 395 14.79 3.54 18.69
C GLN A 395 15.95 4.47 19.03
N GLY A 396 17.02 3.92 19.60
CA GLY A 396 18.21 4.67 19.98
C GLY A 396 18.95 5.29 18.79
N ALA A 397 19.06 4.56 17.68
CA ALA A 397 19.68 5.04 16.44
C ALA A 397 18.97 6.28 15.90
N VAL A 398 17.64 6.20 15.75
CA VAL A 398 16.83 7.31 15.24
C VAL A 398 16.83 8.49 16.20
N ALA A 399 16.72 8.25 17.52
CA ALA A 399 16.78 9.32 18.51
C ALA A 399 18.14 10.04 18.49
N ALA A 400 19.24 9.31 18.34
CA ALA A 400 20.58 9.88 18.25
C ALA A 400 20.79 10.67 16.94
N ASP A 401 20.30 10.17 15.80
CA ASP A 401 20.34 10.91 14.53
C ASP A 401 19.56 12.22 14.65
N MET A 402 18.32 12.18 15.17
CA MET A 402 17.50 13.38 15.34
C MET A 402 18.14 14.41 16.29
N ALA A 403 18.81 13.95 17.37
CA ALA A 403 19.47 14.84 18.33
C ALA A 403 20.80 15.43 17.83
N GLU A 404 21.52 14.72 16.95
CA GLU A 404 22.79 15.20 16.38
C GLU A 404 22.56 16.15 15.19
N TYR A 405 21.53 15.87 14.38
CA TYR A 405 21.33 16.53 13.10
C TYR A 405 20.23 17.61 13.11
N GLY A 406 19.29 17.58 14.07
CA GLY A 406 18.19 18.54 14.23
C GLY A 406 18.48 19.61 15.28
#